data_AF-A0AAN8BIF8-F1
#
_entry.id   AF-A0AAN8BIF8-F1
#
_cell.length_a   1.000
_cell.length_b   1.000
_cell.length_c   1.000
_cell.angle_alpha   90.00
_cell.angle_beta   90.00
_cell.angle_gamma   90.00
#
_symmetry.space_group_name_H-M   'P 1'
#
loop_
_entity.id
_entity.type
_entity.pdbx_description
1 polymer ?
#
loop_
_entity_poly.entity_id
_entity_poly.type
_entity_poly.pdbx_seq_one_letter_code
_entity_poly.pdbx_strand_id
1 'polypeptide(L)'
;MNCVKFDHATPGREVARGLFNLVQGGRSVSDYSIEFRTIAAESNWNASSLLDAFYNGLSDRLKDELAARDLPADLDELVALSIRIDCRLRERRRERVFSVAPQAPPLPSAHATEQVRGGFSNSSEPMQLGRTRLPEAERQRRLQDNCCLYCGQQGHLAFSCPVKDRAHHSSRGRW
;
A
#
# COMPACT_ATOMS: atom_id res chain seq x y z
N MET A 1 34.58 40.77 16.74
CA MET A 1 33.19 40.68 16.24
C MET A 1 33.23 40.38 14.74
N ASN A 2 33.04 39.12 14.33
CA ASN A 2 32.92 38.79 12.92
C ASN A 2 31.43 38.76 12.55
N CYS A 3 30.99 39.81 11.88
CA CYS A 3 29.66 39.90 11.30
C CYS A 3 29.66 39.02 10.04
N VAL A 4 29.19 37.79 10.17
CA VAL A 4 28.94 36.92 9.02
C VAL A 4 27.65 37.43 8.38
N LYS A 5 27.78 38.33 7.40
CA LYS A 5 26.68 38.61 6.48
C LYS A 5 26.45 37.34 5.65
N PHE A 6 25.38 36.62 5.96
CA PHE A 6 24.82 35.63 5.07
C PHE A 6 24.11 36.36 3.92
N ASP A 7 24.89 36.88 2.99
CA ASP A 7 24.39 37.35 1.69
C ASP A 7 24.78 36.31 0.64
N HIS A 8 24.14 35.14 0.69
CA HIS A 8 24.08 34.27 -0.47
C HIS A 8 22.74 34.51 -1.12
N ALA A 9 22.65 35.61 -1.87
CA ALA A 9 21.66 35.74 -2.92
C ALA A 9 21.96 34.62 -3.93
N THR A 10 21.35 33.45 -3.73
CA THR A 10 21.35 32.38 -4.71
C THR A 10 20.84 32.99 -6.02
N PRO A 11 21.63 32.99 -7.10
CA PRO A 11 21.17 33.52 -8.38
C PRO A 11 19.83 32.86 -8.70
N GLY A 12 18.79 33.61 -9.13
CA GLY A 12 17.43 33.06 -9.28
C GLY A 12 17.33 31.78 -10.14
N ARG A 13 18.34 31.50 -10.97
CA ARG A 13 18.57 30.22 -11.67
C ARG A 13 18.75 29.01 -10.72
N GLU A 14 19.49 29.17 -9.63
CA GLU A 14 19.72 28.12 -8.63
C GLU A 14 18.45 27.84 -7.80
N VAL A 15 17.71 28.90 -7.45
CA VAL A 15 16.40 28.81 -6.78
C VAL A 15 15.38 28.06 -7.67
N ALA A 16 15.33 28.41 -8.96
CA ALA A 16 14.50 27.73 -9.95
C ALA A 16 14.85 26.24 -10.10
N ARG A 17 16.14 25.88 -10.09
CA ARG A 17 16.57 24.49 -10.07
C ARG A 17 16.21 23.79 -8.75
N GLY A 18 16.27 24.50 -7.62
CA GLY A 18 15.85 23.99 -6.32
C GLY A 18 14.40 23.56 -6.33
N LEU A 19 13.49 24.41 -6.83
CA LEU A 19 12.06 24.09 -6.96
C LEU A 19 11.80 22.85 -7.79
N PHE A 20 12.41 22.75 -8.97
CA PHE A 20 12.17 21.64 -9.89
C PHE A 20 12.70 20.30 -9.36
N ASN A 21 13.80 20.31 -8.61
CA ASN A 21 14.37 19.11 -8.02
C ASN A 21 13.80 18.79 -6.64
N LEU A 22 12.92 19.64 -6.10
CA LEU A 22 12.33 19.43 -4.79
C LEU A 22 11.28 18.31 -4.86
N VAL A 23 11.56 17.21 -4.19
CA VAL A 23 10.66 16.06 -4.09
C VAL A 23 10.16 15.88 -2.66
N GLN A 24 8.92 15.43 -2.51
CA GLN A 24 8.33 15.09 -1.21
C GLN A 24 9.10 13.95 -0.54
N GLY A 25 9.45 12.91 -1.30
CA GLY A 25 10.12 11.71 -0.79
C GLY A 25 9.31 11.01 0.32
N GLY A 26 9.99 10.60 1.41
CA GLY A 26 9.34 10.00 2.58
C GLY A 26 8.73 10.99 3.57
N ARG A 27 8.84 12.30 3.31
CA ARG A 27 8.45 13.39 4.21
C ARG A 27 6.93 13.60 4.19
N SER A 28 6.40 14.32 5.18
CA SER A 28 4.99 14.75 5.12
C SER A 28 4.80 15.80 4.03
N VAL A 29 3.59 15.87 3.48
CA VAL A 29 3.27 16.93 2.52
C VAL A 29 3.38 18.30 3.18
N SER A 30 3.05 18.40 4.46
CA SER A 30 3.22 19.65 5.22
C SER A 30 4.68 20.12 5.23
N ASP A 31 5.62 19.25 5.59
CA ASP A 31 7.06 19.61 5.62
C ASP A 31 7.56 20.00 4.23
N TYR A 32 7.18 19.23 3.22
CA TYR A 32 7.49 19.52 1.82
C TYR A 32 6.92 20.87 1.38
N SER A 33 5.68 21.19 1.74
CA SER A 33 5.01 22.43 1.34
C SER A 33 5.66 23.68 1.95
N ILE A 34 6.22 23.57 3.17
CA ILE A 34 6.96 24.66 3.81
C ILE A 34 8.22 24.96 3.01
N GLU A 35 9.02 23.93 2.73
CA GLU A 35 10.26 24.08 1.95
C GLU A 35 9.97 24.60 0.54
N PHE A 36 8.94 24.06 -0.12
CA PHE A 36 8.51 24.52 -1.43
C PHE A 36 8.15 26.01 -1.41
N ARG A 37 7.35 26.46 -0.43
CA ARG A 37 6.96 27.88 -0.30
C ARG A 37 8.14 28.79 0.00
N THR A 38 9.10 28.35 0.80
CA THR A 38 10.33 29.12 1.07
C THR A 38 11.10 29.38 -0.23
N ILE A 39 11.33 28.34 -1.04
CA ILE A 39 12.05 28.48 -2.30
C ILE A 39 11.19 29.23 -3.35
N ALA A 40 9.87 29.02 -3.36
CA ALA A 40 8.94 29.70 -4.25
C ALA A 40 8.90 31.21 -4.02
N ALA A 41 8.97 31.66 -2.76
CA ALA A 41 8.97 33.08 -2.40
C ALA A 41 10.21 33.83 -2.93
N GLU A 42 11.33 33.13 -3.07
CA GLU A 42 12.58 33.67 -3.62
C GLU A 42 12.67 33.50 -5.16
N SER A 43 11.66 32.86 -5.76
CA SER A 43 11.62 32.58 -7.19
C SER A 43 10.75 33.57 -7.97
N ASN A 44 11.10 33.82 -9.22
CA ASN A 44 10.26 34.58 -10.17
C ASN A 44 9.35 33.66 -11.01
N TRP A 45 8.92 32.51 -10.46
CA TRP A 45 8.05 31.58 -11.18
C TRP A 45 6.61 32.07 -11.21
N ASN A 46 5.93 31.82 -12.33
CA ASN A 46 4.50 32.11 -12.45
C ASN A 46 3.68 31.04 -11.71
N ALA A 47 2.43 31.37 -11.38
CA ALA A 47 1.53 30.50 -10.60
C ALA A 47 1.33 29.11 -11.23
N SER A 48 1.18 29.02 -12.55
CA SER A 48 1.02 27.74 -13.26
C SER A 48 2.27 26.87 -13.14
N SER A 49 3.46 27.46 -13.29
CA SER A 49 4.72 26.74 -13.10
C SER A 49 4.92 26.28 -11.66
N LEU A 50 4.44 27.03 -10.67
CA LEU A 50 4.46 26.60 -9.26
C LEU A 50 3.51 25.44 -9.00
N LEU A 51 2.31 25.45 -9.59
CA LEU A 51 1.38 24.33 -9.52
C LEU A 51 1.99 23.05 -10.12
N ASP A 52 2.52 23.15 -11.33
CA ASP A 52 3.13 22.02 -12.02
C ASP A 52 4.33 21.48 -11.25
N ALA A 53 5.21 22.36 -10.74
CA ALA A 53 6.37 21.94 -9.95
C ALA A 53 5.94 21.27 -8.65
N PHE A 54 4.96 21.85 -7.94
CA PHE A 54 4.43 21.28 -6.70
C PHE A 54 3.86 19.89 -6.97
N TYR A 55 2.97 19.77 -7.96
CA TYR A 55 2.36 18.49 -8.35
C TYR A 55 3.42 17.44 -8.72
N ASN A 56 4.42 17.82 -9.52
CA ASN A 56 5.49 16.91 -9.93
C ASN A 56 6.38 16.44 -8.77
N GLY A 57 6.60 17.29 -7.76
CA GLY A 57 7.37 16.93 -6.57
C GLY A 57 6.62 16.01 -5.59
N LEU A 58 5.30 15.86 -5.70
CA LEU A 58 4.52 14.95 -4.85
C LEU A 58 4.87 13.48 -5.10
N SER A 59 4.68 12.66 -4.06
CA SER A 59 4.83 11.20 -4.18
C SER A 59 3.79 10.59 -5.13
N ASP A 60 4.19 9.55 -5.89
CA ASP A 60 3.31 8.90 -6.88
C ASP A 60 2.00 8.40 -6.26
N ARG A 61 2.08 7.81 -5.06
CA ARG A 61 0.89 7.38 -4.32
C ARG A 61 -0.10 8.51 -4.03
N LEU A 62 0.39 9.73 -3.82
CA LEU A 62 -0.45 10.89 -3.56
C LEU A 62 -0.98 11.48 -4.86
N LYS A 63 -0.19 11.45 -5.95
CA LYS A 63 -0.65 11.77 -7.31
C LYS A 63 -1.78 10.84 -7.77
N ASP A 64 -1.69 9.54 -7.49
CA ASP A 64 -2.75 8.57 -7.80
C ASP A 64 -4.07 8.92 -7.10
N GLU A 65 -4.01 9.36 -5.85
CA GLU A 65 -5.20 9.80 -5.09
C GLU A 65 -5.74 11.14 -5.58
N LEU A 66 -4.87 12.04 -6.04
CA LEU A 66 -5.27 13.31 -6.65
C LEU A 66 -5.90 13.12 -8.02
N ALA A 67 -5.46 12.15 -8.81
CA ALA A 67 -5.99 11.86 -10.16
C ALA A 67 -7.48 11.48 -10.15
N ALA A 68 -8.01 11.01 -9.01
CA ALA A 68 -9.42 10.70 -8.83
C ALA A 68 -10.28 11.90 -8.39
N ARG A 69 -9.72 13.12 -8.33
CA ARG A 69 -10.36 14.33 -7.80
C ARG A 69 -10.23 15.49 -8.78
N ASP A 70 -11.07 16.51 -8.60
CA ASP A 70 -10.92 17.77 -9.30
C ASP A 70 -9.68 18.50 -8.80
N LEU A 71 -8.74 18.77 -9.70
CA LEU A 71 -7.49 19.44 -9.36
C LEU A 71 -7.74 20.95 -9.23
N PRO A 72 -7.42 21.57 -8.08
CA PRO A 72 -7.58 23.01 -7.90
C PRO A 72 -6.70 23.82 -8.86
N ALA A 73 -7.17 25.00 -9.25
CA ALA A 73 -6.43 25.94 -10.08
C ALA A 73 -5.51 26.86 -9.26
N ASP A 74 -5.58 26.79 -7.92
CA ASP A 74 -4.81 27.61 -7.01
C ASP A 74 -3.81 26.75 -6.20
N LEU A 75 -2.62 27.30 -5.96
CA LEU A 75 -1.54 26.60 -5.28
C LEU A 75 -1.89 26.30 -3.82
N ASP A 76 -2.50 27.25 -3.12
CA ASP A 76 -2.84 27.07 -1.71
C ASP A 76 -3.96 26.04 -1.54
N GLU A 77 -4.92 26.02 -2.47
CA GLU A 77 -5.95 24.98 -2.52
C GLU A 77 -5.36 23.59 -2.82
N LEU A 78 -4.42 23.49 -3.77
CA LEU A 78 -3.73 22.24 -4.08
C LEU A 78 -2.90 21.74 -2.88
N VAL A 79 -2.21 22.64 -2.17
CA VAL A 79 -1.46 22.32 -0.94
C VAL A 79 -2.41 21.81 0.14
N ALA A 80 -3.52 22.51 0.39
CA ALA A 80 -4.49 22.13 1.41
C ALA A 80 -5.13 20.76 1.12
N LEU A 81 -5.48 20.50 -0.15
CA LEU A 81 -6.00 19.21 -0.60
C LEU A 81 -4.97 18.09 -0.40
N SER A 82 -3.72 18.34 -0.78
CA SER A 82 -2.63 17.37 -0.67
C SER A 82 -2.33 17.02 0.78
N ILE A 83 -2.33 18.00 1.70
CA ILE A 83 -2.17 17.78 3.14
C ILE A 83 -3.31 16.91 3.67
N ARG A 84 -4.57 17.20 3.30
CA ARG A 84 -5.74 16.44 3.75
C ARG A 84 -5.63 14.97 3.34
N ILE A 85 -5.20 14.71 2.11
CA ILE A 85 -4.98 13.35 1.59
C ILE A 85 -3.83 12.66 2.34
N ASP A 86 -2.69 13.33 2.52
CA ASP A 86 -1.55 12.77 3.25
C ASP A 86 -1.91 12.39 4.69
N CYS A 87 -2.62 13.26 5.41
CA CYS A 87 -3.15 12.98 6.74
C CYS A 87 -4.01 11.71 6.74
N ARG A 88 -4.97 11.61 5.81
CA ARG A 88 -5.86 10.43 5.71
C ARG A 88 -5.10 9.14 5.37
N LEU A 89 -4.11 9.22 4.47
CA LEU A 89 -3.28 8.09 4.09
C LEU A 89 -2.39 7.61 5.25
N ARG A 90 -1.89 8.54 6.07
CA ARG A 90 -1.09 8.26 7.27
C ARG A 90 -1.95 7.65 8.37
N GLU A 91 -3.13 8.19 8.61
CA GLU A 91 -4.11 7.66 9.56
C GLU A 91 -4.47 6.21 9.22
N ARG A 92 -4.88 5.94 7.97
CA ARG A 92 -5.21 4.57 7.51
C ARG A 92 -4.02 3.61 7.65
N ARG A 93 -2.79 4.08 7.44
CA ARG A 93 -1.58 3.27 7.68
C ARG A 93 -1.43 2.93 9.16
N ARG A 94 -1.64 3.90 10.05
CA ARG A 94 -1.60 3.68 11.51
C ARG A 94 -2.69 2.69 11.93
N GLU A 95 -3.92 2.88 11.49
CA GLU A 95 -5.05 1.96 11.76
C GLU A 95 -4.71 0.52 11.36
N ARG A 96 -4.12 0.32 10.17
CA ARG A 96 -3.70 -1.02 9.71
C ARG A 96 -2.60 -1.62 10.59
N VAL A 97 -1.64 -0.82 11.06
CA VAL A 97 -0.59 -1.31 11.98
C VAL A 97 -1.21 -1.71 13.32
N PHE A 98 -2.15 -0.92 13.85
CA PHE A 98 -2.84 -1.23 15.11
C PHE A 98 -3.85 -2.37 15.00
N SER A 99 -4.49 -2.56 13.83
CA SER A 99 -5.47 -3.63 13.59
C SER A 99 -4.83 -5.00 13.34
N VAL A 100 -3.51 -5.05 13.12
CA VAL A 100 -2.73 -6.28 12.91
C VAL A 100 -2.05 -6.74 14.21
N ALA A 101 -2.45 -6.20 15.37
CA ALA A 101 -2.18 -6.88 16.63
C ALA A 101 -2.71 -8.32 16.51
N PRO A 102 -1.89 -9.35 16.82
CA PRO A 102 -2.32 -10.73 16.71
C PRO A 102 -3.51 -10.89 17.64
N GLN A 103 -4.71 -11.01 17.06
CA GLN A 103 -5.85 -11.47 17.83
C GLN A 103 -5.43 -12.83 18.39
N ALA A 104 -5.28 -12.90 19.71
CA ALA A 104 -5.11 -14.16 20.40
C ALA A 104 -6.23 -15.09 19.90
N PRO A 105 -5.93 -16.35 19.57
CA PRO A 105 -6.95 -17.28 19.14
C PRO A 105 -8.08 -17.27 20.18
N PRO A 106 -9.36 -17.20 19.77
CA PRO A 106 -10.46 -17.31 20.72
C PRO A 106 -10.26 -18.61 21.49
N LEU A 107 -10.07 -18.48 22.80
CA LEU A 107 -10.04 -19.62 23.72
C LEU A 107 -11.33 -20.42 23.48
N PRO A 108 -11.25 -21.74 23.21
CA PRO A 108 -12.46 -22.54 23.10
C PRO A 108 -13.15 -22.53 24.46
N SER A 109 -14.30 -21.87 24.52
CA SER A 109 -15.20 -21.96 25.66
C SER A 109 -15.63 -23.42 25.79
N ALA A 110 -15.14 -24.07 26.85
CA ALA A 110 -15.53 -25.42 27.21
C ALA A 110 -16.95 -25.38 27.78
N HIS A 111 -17.94 -25.31 26.89
CA HIS A 111 -19.28 -25.80 27.18
C HIS A 111 -19.45 -27.14 26.47
N ALA A 112 -19.36 -28.19 27.28
CA ALA A 112 -19.82 -29.52 26.96
C ALA A 112 -21.31 -29.46 26.57
N THR A 113 -21.70 -30.11 25.47
CA THR A 113 -22.38 -31.42 25.48
C THR A 113 -22.72 -31.90 24.07
N GLU A 114 -22.59 -33.22 23.94
CA GLU A 114 -23.47 -34.11 23.16
C GLU A 114 -23.28 -34.32 21.65
N GLN A 115 -23.03 -35.60 21.38
CA GLN A 115 -23.01 -36.32 20.11
C GLN A 115 -24.35 -36.20 19.37
N VAL A 116 -24.34 -35.97 18.04
CA VAL A 116 -25.22 -36.68 17.10
C VAL A 116 -24.52 -36.85 15.75
N ARG A 117 -24.55 -38.09 15.25
CA ARG A 117 -24.12 -38.55 13.93
C ARG A 117 -24.96 -37.95 12.80
N GLY A 118 -24.30 -37.63 11.68
CA GLY A 118 -24.80 -37.85 10.32
C GLY A 118 -25.90 -36.91 9.79
N GLY A 119 -25.66 -36.31 8.63
CA GLY A 119 -26.71 -35.64 7.87
C GLY A 119 -26.19 -34.71 6.80
N PHE A 120 -26.04 -35.24 5.58
CA PHE A 120 -25.95 -34.45 4.36
C PHE A 120 -27.12 -33.46 4.30
N SER A 121 -26.83 -32.17 4.10
CA SER A 121 -27.79 -31.27 3.47
C SER A 121 -27.06 -30.39 2.46
N ASN A 122 -27.37 -30.66 1.19
CA ASN A 122 -27.13 -29.76 0.08
C ASN A 122 -27.81 -28.43 0.39
N SER A 123 -27.01 -27.37 0.57
CA SER A 123 -27.44 -26.03 0.19
C SER A 123 -26.58 -25.60 -0.98
N SER A 124 -27.22 -25.53 -2.15
CA SER A 124 -26.67 -24.94 -3.36
C SER A 124 -26.44 -23.45 -3.14
N GLU A 125 -25.23 -23.08 -2.73
CA GLU A 125 -24.69 -21.74 -2.98
C GLU A 125 -24.06 -21.70 -4.38
N PRO A 126 -24.19 -20.59 -5.12
CA PRO A 126 -23.80 -20.50 -6.51
C PRO A 126 -22.28 -20.64 -6.65
N MET A 127 -21.86 -21.26 -7.75
CA MET A 127 -20.48 -21.53 -8.15
C MET A 127 -19.50 -20.41 -7.78
N GLN A 128 -18.82 -20.52 -6.64
CA GLN A 128 -17.70 -19.63 -6.33
C GLN A 128 -16.39 -20.31 -6.76
N LEU A 129 -16.21 -20.37 -8.08
CA LEU A 129 -14.92 -20.58 -8.72
C LEU A 129 -14.01 -19.42 -8.32
N GLY A 130 -13.07 -19.64 -7.39
CA GLY A 130 -12.09 -18.62 -7.04
C GLY A 130 -11.47 -18.63 -5.64
N ARG A 131 -11.64 -19.68 -4.82
CA ARG A 131 -10.87 -19.78 -3.56
C ARG A 131 -9.43 -20.24 -3.85
N THR A 132 -8.58 -19.32 -4.31
CA THR A 132 -7.13 -19.54 -4.45
C THR A 132 -6.37 -19.57 -3.12
N ARG A 133 -7.07 -19.40 -1.98
CA ARG A 133 -6.49 -19.45 -0.65
C ARG A 133 -7.25 -20.44 0.22
N LEU A 134 -6.55 -21.49 0.65
CA LEU A 134 -7.03 -22.40 1.69
C LEU A 134 -7.30 -21.60 2.97
N PRO A 135 -8.43 -21.84 3.67
CA PRO A 135 -8.64 -21.25 4.99
C PRO A 135 -7.52 -21.70 5.94
N GLU A 136 -7.09 -20.81 6.84
CA GLU A 136 -5.93 -21.04 7.71
C GLU A 136 -6.06 -22.33 8.54
N ALA A 137 -7.29 -22.64 8.99
CA ALA A 137 -7.60 -23.88 9.69
C ALA A 137 -7.31 -25.14 8.83
N GLU A 138 -7.66 -25.11 7.54
CA GLU A 138 -7.39 -26.23 6.63
C GLU A 138 -5.91 -26.31 6.27
N ARG A 139 -5.23 -25.17 6.16
CA ARG A 139 -3.78 -25.11 5.96
C ARG A 139 -3.03 -25.73 7.14
N GLN A 140 -3.43 -25.39 8.37
CA GLN A 140 -2.79 -25.87 9.59
C GLN A 140 -3.08 -27.35 9.83
N ARG A 141 -4.30 -27.82 9.55
CA ARG A 141 -4.62 -29.26 9.54
C ARG A 141 -3.75 -30.02 8.54
N ARG A 142 -3.69 -29.55 7.29
CA ARG A 142 -2.85 -30.18 6.25
C ARG A 142 -1.37 -30.20 6.61
N LEU A 143 -0.86 -29.17 7.28
CA LEU A 143 0.54 -29.14 7.74
C LEU A 143 0.80 -30.16 8.86
N GLN A 144 -0.12 -30.29 9.82
CA GLN A 144 -0.04 -31.29 10.89
C GLN A 144 -0.12 -32.72 10.34
N ASP A 145 -0.98 -32.95 9.35
CA ASP A 145 -1.19 -34.26 8.74
C ASP A 145 -0.20 -34.56 7.60
N ASN A 146 0.87 -33.76 7.44
CA ASN A 146 1.85 -33.86 6.34
C ASN A 146 1.19 -34.01 4.94
N CYS A 147 0.08 -33.30 4.74
CA CYS A 147 -0.65 -33.20 3.49
C CYS A 147 -0.20 -31.99 2.66
N CYS A 148 -0.21 -32.16 1.35
CA CYS A 148 0.14 -31.14 0.39
C CYS A 148 -0.85 -29.96 0.41
N LEU A 149 -0.32 -28.74 0.50
CA LEU A 149 -1.11 -27.50 0.46
C LEU A 149 -1.68 -27.17 -0.92
N TYR A 150 -1.33 -27.92 -1.96
CA TYR A 150 -1.85 -27.72 -3.31
C TYR A 150 -2.93 -28.75 -3.66
N CYS A 151 -2.62 -30.04 -3.57
CA CYS A 151 -3.54 -31.12 -3.94
C CYS A 151 -4.23 -31.82 -2.76
N GLY A 152 -3.81 -31.58 -1.52
CA GLY A 152 -4.39 -32.20 -0.32
C GLY A 152 -3.97 -33.66 -0.07
N GLN A 153 -3.06 -34.23 -0.84
CA GLN A 153 -2.56 -35.60 -0.66
C GLN A 153 -1.47 -35.69 0.42
N GLN A 154 -1.43 -36.80 1.17
CA GLN A 154 -0.43 -37.07 2.20
C GLN A 154 0.95 -37.40 1.61
N GLY A 155 2.01 -37.16 2.39
CA GLY A 155 3.37 -37.63 2.10
C GLY A 155 4.24 -36.69 1.25
N HIS A 156 3.76 -35.49 0.91
CA HIS A 156 4.55 -34.46 0.23
C HIS A 156 4.01 -33.05 0.51
N LEU A 157 4.87 -32.04 0.35
CA LEU A 157 4.48 -30.63 0.51
C LEU A 157 4.19 -30.00 -0.86
N ALA A 158 3.58 -28.82 -0.88
CA ALA A 158 3.24 -28.12 -2.13
C ALA A 158 4.46 -27.82 -3.03
N PHE A 159 5.67 -27.82 -2.45
CA PHE A 159 6.92 -27.70 -3.19
C PHE A 159 7.24 -28.95 -4.02
N SER A 160 6.95 -30.15 -3.49
CA SER A 160 7.20 -31.45 -4.10
C SER A 160 5.91 -32.09 -4.63
N CYS A 161 4.96 -31.26 -5.08
CA CYS A 161 3.67 -31.73 -5.55
C CYS A 161 3.73 -32.20 -7.02
N PRO A 162 3.44 -33.48 -7.31
CA PRO A 162 3.49 -34.01 -8.67
C PRO A 162 2.45 -33.36 -9.61
N VAL A 163 1.37 -32.78 -9.05
CA VAL A 163 0.37 -32.04 -9.83
C VAL A 163 0.93 -30.69 -10.29
N LYS A 164 1.76 -30.03 -9.47
CA LYS A 164 2.43 -28.77 -9.81
C LYS A 164 3.51 -28.98 -10.88
N ASP A 165 4.28 -30.06 -10.77
CA ASP A 165 5.28 -30.40 -11.79
C ASP A 165 4.64 -30.80 -13.12
N ARG A 166 3.52 -31.52 -13.10
CA ARG A 166 2.75 -31.83 -14.32
C ARG A 166 2.18 -30.58 -14.99
N ALA A 167 1.72 -29.59 -14.22
CA ALA A 167 1.25 -28.31 -14.77
C ALA A 167 2.39 -27.53 -15.47
N HIS A 168 3.61 -27.59 -14.94
CA HIS A 168 4.79 -26.98 -15.57
C HIS A 168 5.36 -27.77 -16.76
N HIS A 169 5.15 -29.09 -16.82
CA HIS A 169 5.61 -29.91 -17.94
C HIS A 169 4.68 -29.83 -19.17
N SER A 170 3.39 -29.51 -18.96
CA SER A 170 2.41 -29.39 -20.05
C SER A 170 2.57 -28.09 -20.87
N SER A 171 3.26 -27.08 -20.34
CA SER A 171 3.51 -25.80 -21.02
C SER A 171 4.84 -25.73 -21.80
N ARG A 172 5.63 -26.82 -21.82
CA ARG A 172 6.95 -26.86 -22.49
C ARG A 172 7.06 -27.81 -23.68
N GLY A 173 5.92 -28.26 -24.22
CA GLY A 173 5.94 -29.07 -25.43
C GLY A 173 4.58 -29.15 -26.11
N ARG A 174 4.27 -28.15 -26.95
CA ARG A 174 3.59 -28.37 -28.24
C ARG A 174 3.56 -27.09 -29.09
N TRP A 175 4.14 -27.22 -30.29
CA TRP A 175 4.20 -26.31 -31.45
C TRP A 175 5.20 -25.16 -31.36
#